data_AF-A0A5C0XM75-F1
#
_entry.id   AF-A0A5C0XM75-F1
#
_cell.length_a   1.000
_cell.length_b   1.000
_cell.length_c   1.000
_cell.angle_alpha   90.00
_cell.angle_beta   90.00
_cell.angle_gamma   90.00
#
_symmetry.space_group_name_H-M   'P 1'
#
loop_
_entity.id
_entity.type
_entity.pdbx_description
1 polymer ?
#
loop_
_entity_poly.entity_id
_entity_poly.type
_entity_poly.pdbx_seq_one_letter_code
_entity_poly.pdbx_strand_id
1 'polypeptide(L)'
;MISREQILEVLEKYDKEKITIGVIGSHSALDITDGAKEEGFPTLVVAQRGRHKTYEKYFKLRKTRDGLVKGFIDEVIVLEKFSQIIDIQEELRKRNVIFIPNRSFVVYTGIDRVENEFLVPMFGTRSLLRTEERSEEKSYYWLLEKAKLPYPEEVKPEEIDEVGLVIVKLPHAKKRLERGFFTAASYKEFKEKSEKLIRLGVITREDLEKARIERYIIGPVFNFDFFYSPIDEEIELLGIDWRFETSLDGHVRLPAAQQLTLPEWQFEPEYTVCGHASSTLRESLLEKVFDMAEKYVEATKKYYPPGIIGPFTLQTAVDKDLNFYIYDVAPRTGGGTNIHMAMGHPYGNSLWRKPMSTGRRIALEIKRAIELDELEKVVT
;
A
#
# COMPACT_ATOMS: atom_id res chain seq x y z
N MET A 1 -10.80 5.42 19.98
CA MET A 1 -10.03 5.96 18.85
C MET A 1 -9.50 7.31 19.26
N ILE A 2 -8.21 7.57 19.04
CA ILE A 2 -7.61 8.90 19.20
C ILE A 2 -8.41 9.86 18.34
N SER A 3 -8.91 10.94 18.95
CA SER A 3 -9.70 11.92 18.23
C SER A 3 -8.78 12.87 17.44
N ARG A 4 -9.34 13.49 16.40
CA ARG A 4 -8.59 14.48 15.61
C ARG A 4 -8.16 15.65 16.49
N GLU A 5 -9.01 16.09 17.42
CA GLU A 5 -8.72 17.16 18.37
C GLU A 5 -7.48 16.86 19.21
N GLN A 6 -7.34 15.62 19.72
CA GLN A 6 -6.14 15.21 20.48
C GLN A 6 -4.85 15.31 19.66
N ILE A 7 -4.92 15.06 18.34
CA ILE A 7 -3.77 15.19 17.44
C ILE A 7 -3.48 16.67 17.15
N LEU A 8 -4.52 17.50 17.00
CA LEU A 8 -4.34 18.94 16.83
C LEU A 8 -3.72 19.58 18.08
N GLU A 9 -4.10 19.17 19.29
CA GLU A 9 -3.46 19.62 20.54
C GLU A 9 -1.97 19.26 20.63
N VAL A 10 -1.56 18.16 19.99
CA VAL A 10 -0.14 17.81 19.85
C VAL A 10 0.53 18.69 18.80
N LEU A 11 -0.13 18.87 17.65
CA LEU A 11 0.37 19.66 16.53
C LEU A 11 0.57 21.14 16.89
N GLU A 12 -0.30 21.73 17.71
CA GLU A 12 -0.18 23.10 18.22
C GLU A 12 1.12 23.34 19.00
N LYS A 13 1.69 22.28 19.59
CA LYS A 13 2.95 22.34 20.34
C LYS A 13 4.18 22.16 19.45
N TYR A 14 4.00 21.82 18.17
CA TYR A 14 5.10 21.64 17.25
C TYR A 14 5.65 22.97 16.76
N ASP A 15 6.98 23.01 16.63
CA ASP A 15 7.65 24.06 15.85
C ASP A 15 7.52 23.73 14.35
N LYS A 16 6.64 24.43 13.65
CA LYS A 16 6.33 24.19 12.22
C LYS A 16 7.54 24.40 11.30
N GLU A 17 8.55 25.17 11.73
CA GLU A 17 9.80 25.37 10.96
C GLU A 17 10.79 24.19 11.12
N LYS A 18 10.56 23.32 12.11
CA LYS A 18 11.44 22.20 12.47
C LYS A 18 10.77 20.83 12.30
N ILE A 19 9.76 20.75 11.43
CA ILE A 19 9.06 19.50 11.13
C ILE A 19 10.05 18.46 10.59
N THR A 20 9.96 17.24 11.11
CA THR A 20 10.73 16.08 10.65
C THR A 20 9.77 15.06 10.03
N ILE A 21 10.14 14.47 8.89
CA ILE A 21 9.35 13.39 8.28
C ILE A 21 9.79 12.05 8.85
N GLY A 22 8.88 11.37 9.55
CA GLY A 22 9.12 10.09 10.21
C GLY A 22 8.45 8.92 9.51
N VAL A 23 9.11 7.76 9.42
CA VAL A 23 8.54 6.55 8.82
C VAL A 23 9.13 5.27 9.42
N ILE A 24 8.36 4.17 9.43
CA ILE A 24 8.93 2.84 9.72
C ILE A 24 9.78 2.36 8.55
N GLY A 25 10.99 1.88 8.85
CA GLY A 25 11.97 1.35 7.90
C GLY A 25 11.53 0.03 7.26
N SER A 26 10.53 0.08 6.39
CA SER A 26 10.05 -1.02 5.56
C SER A 26 9.10 -0.48 4.46
N HIS A 27 8.63 -1.35 3.55
CA HIS A 27 7.61 -1.05 2.52
C HIS A 27 7.98 0.09 1.55
N SER A 28 7.74 1.34 1.92
CA SER A 28 7.94 2.54 1.09
C SER A 28 8.86 3.58 1.74
N ALA A 29 9.57 3.20 2.81
CA ALA A 29 10.39 4.12 3.59
C ALA A 29 11.47 4.85 2.78
N LEU A 30 12.08 4.19 1.78
CA LEU A 30 13.11 4.82 0.96
C LEU A 30 12.51 5.95 0.10
N ASP A 31 11.41 5.69 -0.61
CA ASP A 31 10.68 6.69 -1.40
C ASP A 31 10.25 7.89 -0.53
N ILE A 32 9.66 7.60 0.64
CA ILE A 32 9.18 8.64 1.56
C ILE A 32 10.34 9.54 2.02
N THR A 33 11.46 8.97 2.46
CA THR A 33 12.59 9.78 2.94
C THR A 33 13.36 10.47 1.83
N ASP A 34 13.49 9.84 0.66
CA ASP A 34 14.15 10.46 -0.50
C ASP A 34 13.35 11.69 -0.95
N GLY A 35 12.04 11.52 -1.12
CA GLY A 35 11.14 12.61 -1.47
C GLY A 35 11.06 13.72 -0.41
N ALA A 36 11.05 13.35 0.88
CA ALA A 36 11.15 14.32 1.97
C ALA A 36 12.45 15.13 1.93
N LYS A 37 13.57 14.46 1.59
CA LYS A 37 14.86 15.12 1.47
C LYS A 37 14.90 16.10 0.30
N GLU A 38 14.29 15.75 -0.83
CA GLU A 38 14.19 16.63 -2.00
C GLU A 38 13.37 17.91 -1.72
N GLU A 39 12.36 17.84 -0.85
CA GLU A 39 11.55 19.00 -0.47
C GLU A 39 12.13 19.79 0.73
N GLY A 40 13.22 19.31 1.32
CA GLY A 40 14.04 20.02 2.31
C GLY A 40 13.83 19.58 3.76
N PHE A 41 13.08 18.52 4.03
CA PHE A 41 12.83 18.06 5.39
C PHE A 41 13.97 17.21 5.97
N PRO A 42 14.25 17.33 7.27
CA PRO A 42 14.93 16.28 8.03
C PRO A 42 14.12 14.98 8.00
N THR A 43 14.83 13.84 7.98
CA THR A 43 14.22 12.51 7.88
C THR A 43 14.60 11.60 9.04
N LEU A 44 13.60 10.90 9.59
CA LEU A 44 13.79 9.93 10.67
C LEU A 44 13.19 8.58 10.31
N VAL A 45 14.03 7.54 10.29
CA VAL A 45 13.57 6.16 10.07
C VAL A 45 13.56 5.39 11.38
N VAL A 46 12.42 4.81 11.75
CA VAL A 46 12.31 3.84 12.84
C VAL A 46 12.53 2.44 12.26
N ALA A 47 13.68 1.84 12.53
CA ALA A 47 14.09 0.54 12.00
C ALA A 47 14.04 -0.56 13.07
N GLN A 48 14.00 -1.82 12.65
CA GLN A 48 14.07 -2.97 13.56
C GLN A 48 15.46 -3.62 13.53
N ARG A 49 15.94 -4.12 14.67
CA ARG A 49 17.14 -4.97 14.74
C ARG A 49 17.02 -6.14 13.76
N GLY A 50 18.09 -6.43 13.04
CA GLY A 50 18.12 -7.39 11.93
C GLY A 50 17.65 -6.84 10.56
N ARG A 51 16.91 -5.72 10.53
CA ARG A 51 16.39 -5.08 9.29
C ARG A 51 16.86 -3.62 9.11
N HIS A 52 17.72 -3.12 10.00
CA HIS A 52 18.14 -1.71 10.07
C HIS A 52 19.26 -1.33 9.08
N LYS A 53 20.09 -2.28 8.64
CA LYS A 53 21.30 -1.97 7.86
C LYS A 53 21.02 -1.17 6.58
N THR A 54 19.88 -1.42 5.93
CA THR A 54 19.41 -0.63 4.77
C THR A 54 19.44 0.86 5.08
N TYR A 55 18.84 1.25 6.21
CA TYR A 55 18.66 2.64 6.61
C TYR A 55 19.87 3.21 7.35
N GLU A 56 20.45 2.44 8.29
CA GLU A 56 21.53 2.90 9.17
C GLU A 56 22.91 2.91 8.48
N LYS A 57 23.13 2.07 7.46
CA LYS A 57 24.45 1.90 6.82
C LYS A 57 24.46 2.24 5.33
N TYR A 58 23.51 1.72 4.56
CA TYR A 58 23.58 1.78 3.09
C TYR A 58 23.03 3.09 2.52
N PHE A 59 21.89 3.56 3.04
CA PHE A 59 21.23 4.80 2.61
C PHE A 59 21.35 5.97 3.60
N LYS A 60 22.07 5.77 4.71
CA LYS A 60 22.39 6.81 5.69
C LYS A 60 23.15 7.96 5.04
N LEU A 61 22.70 9.19 5.29
CA LEU A 61 23.39 10.39 4.89
C LEU A 61 24.77 10.47 5.57
N ARG A 62 25.83 10.58 4.76
CA ARG A 62 27.21 10.73 5.25
C ARG A 62 28.09 11.42 4.21
N LYS A 63 29.25 11.90 4.66
CA LYS A 63 30.33 12.32 3.77
C LYS A 63 31.26 11.14 3.46
N THR A 64 31.67 11.02 2.20
CA THR A 64 32.73 10.11 1.77
C THR A 64 34.10 10.65 2.18
N ARG A 65 35.16 9.84 2.03
CA ARG A 65 36.53 10.23 2.41
C ARG A 65 37.04 11.46 1.63
N ASP A 66 36.58 11.62 0.40
CA ASP A 66 36.85 12.74 -0.51
C ASP A 66 35.86 13.91 -0.37
N GLY A 67 34.93 13.85 0.59
CA GLY A 67 34.04 14.96 0.94
C GLY A 67 32.70 15.01 0.19
N LEU A 68 32.41 14.05 -0.69
CA LEU A 68 31.11 13.94 -1.37
C LEU A 68 30.00 13.52 -0.40
N VAL A 69 28.78 13.98 -0.67
CA VAL A 69 27.59 13.57 0.10
C VAL A 69 27.00 12.30 -0.49
N LYS A 70 26.72 11.29 0.34
CA LYS A 70 26.12 10.01 -0.05
C LYS A 70 25.00 9.61 0.91
N GLY A 71 23.90 9.10 0.38
CA GLY A 71 22.71 8.74 1.14
C GLY A 71 21.80 9.94 1.37
N PHE A 72 20.61 9.69 1.91
CA PHE A 72 19.55 10.71 2.09
C PHE A 72 18.81 10.60 3.43
N ILE A 73 19.12 9.57 4.25
CA ILE A 73 18.47 9.38 5.56
C ILE A 73 19.29 10.07 6.67
N ASP A 74 18.68 11.05 7.34
CA ASP A 74 19.35 11.87 8.36
C ASP A 74 19.50 11.14 9.69
N GLU A 75 18.43 10.51 10.17
CA GLU A 75 18.35 9.88 11.50
C GLU A 75 17.73 8.48 11.42
N VAL A 76 18.21 7.57 12.29
CA VAL A 76 17.68 6.21 12.39
C VAL A 76 17.58 5.84 13.87
N ILE A 77 16.38 5.45 14.32
CA ILE A 77 16.15 4.86 15.63
C ILE A 77 15.97 3.35 15.43
N VAL A 78 16.82 2.54 16.07
CA VAL A 78 16.75 1.08 15.96
C VAL A 78 16.07 0.49 17.20
N LEU A 79 14.92 -0.15 16.99
CA LEU A 79 14.14 -0.85 18.01
C LEU A 79 14.38 -2.37 17.92
N GLU A 80 14.10 -3.12 18.99
CA GLU A 80 14.13 -4.59 18.93
C GLU A 80 12.97 -5.13 18.10
N LYS A 81 11.78 -4.52 18.24
CA LYS A 81 10.60 -4.82 17.44
C LYS A 81 9.92 -3.53 16.97
N PHE A 82 9.40 -3.53 15.75
CA PHE A 82 8.65 -2.39 15.20
C PHE A 82 7.46 -1.97 16.09
N SER A 83 6.81 -2.93 16.76
CA SER A 83 5.69 -2.67 17.67
C SER A 83 6.03 -1.78 18.87
N GLN A 84 7.32 -1.60 19.19
CA GLN A 84 7.81 -0.71 20.26
C GLN A 84 7.84 0.76 19.84
N ILE A 85 7.43 1.09 18.61
CA ILE A 85 7.33 2.50 18.17
C ILE A 85 6.37 3.31 19.05
N ILE A 86 5.37 2.66 19.64
CA ILE A 86 4.45 3.28 20.60
C ILE A 86 5.18 3.79 21.84
N ASP A 87 6.27 3.13 22.25
CA ASP A 87 7.02 3.45 23.48
C ASP A 87 7.90 4.70 23.30
N ILE A 88 8.25 5.04 22.05
CA ILE A 88 9.09 6.22 21.72
C ILE A 88 8.28 7.41 21.22
N GLN A 89 6.95 7.36 21.26
CA GLN A 89 6.09 8.41 20.69
C GLN A 89 6.34 9.80 21.28
N GLU A 90 6.74 9.88 22.55
CA GLU A 90 7.12 11.15 23.18
C GLU A 90 8.39 11.74 22.56
N GLU A 91 9.36 10.91 22.22
CA GLU A 91 10.57 11.33 21.53
C GLU A 91 10.24 11.82 20.11
N LEU A 92 9.36 11.12 19.41
CA LEU A 92 8.88 11.54 18.08
C LEU A 92 8.18 12.91 18.14
N ARG A 93 7.32 13.13 19.15
CA ARG A 93 6.66 14.43 19.36
C ARG A 93 7.64 15.55 19.68
N LYS A 94 8.64 15.31 20.55
CA LYS A 94 9.69 16.30 20.88
C LYS A 94 10.52 16.71 19.67
N ARG A 95 10.59 15.87 18.65
CA ARG A 95 11.30 16.11 17.38
C ARG A 95 10.39 16.69 16.29
N ASN A 96 9.16 17.10 16.62
CA ASN A 96 8.15 17.61 15.68
C ASN A 96 7.91 16.65 14.50
N VAL A 97 7.87 15.35 14.77
CA VAL A 97 7.70 14.34 13.71
C VAL A 97 6.26 14.33 13.20
N ILE A 98 6.10 14.52 11.89
CA ILE A 98 4.91 14.08 11.16
C ILE A 98 5.20 12.69 10.61
N PHE A 99 4.39 11.73 11.04
CA PHE A 99 4.60 10.32 10.71
C PHE A 99 3.87 9.95 9.42
N ILE A 100 4.56 9.28 8.49
CA ILE A 100 3.97 8.80 7.24
C ILE A 100 3.66 7.30 7.37
N PRO A 101 2.38 6.89 7.36
CA PRO A 101 2.02 5.49 7.52
C PRO A 101 2.31 4.69 6.24
N ASN A 102 3.00 3.57 6.40
CA ASN A 102 3.11 2.54 5.37
C ASN A 102 2.51 1.21 5.87
N ARG A 103 2.36 0.21 4.99
CA ARG A 103 1.71 -1.07 5.36
C ARG A 103 2.41 -1.74 6.55
N SER A 104 3.74 -1.70 6.59
CA SER A 104 4.52 -2.30 7.67
C SER A 104 4.24 -1.66 9.02
N PHE A 105 3.97 -0.35 9.07
CA PHE A 105 3.57 0.30 10.31
C PHE A 105 2.27 -0.28 10.87
N VAL A 106 1.24 -0.41 10.04
CA VAL A 106 -0.06 -0.97 10.45
C VAL A 106 0.09 -2.43 10.86
N VAL A 107 0.75 -3.25 10.04
CA VAL A 107 0.91 -4.69 10.26
C VAL A 107 1.72 -5.01 11.52
N TYR A 108 2.87 -4.37 11.72
CA TYR A 108 3.74 -4.72 12.84
C TYR A 108 3.35 -4.04 14.15
N THR A 109 2.66 -2.91 14.09
CA THR A 109 2.18 -2.22 15.31
C THR A 109 0.81 -2.75 15.74
N GLY A 110 -0.01 -3.20 14.79
CA GLY A 110 -1.41 -3.58 14.98
C GLY A 110 -2.33 -2.37 14.82
N ILE A 111 -3.36 -2.50 13.97
CA ILE A 111 -4.28 -1.39 13.64
C ILE A 111 -4.95 -0.78 14.87
N ASP A 112 -5.33 -1.60 15.85
CA ASP A 112 -5.97 -1.12 17.08
C ASP A 112 -5.04 -0.19 17.88
N ARG A 113 -3.74 -0.50 17.93
CA ARG A 113 -2.75 0.34 18.61
C ARG A 113 -2.48 1.61 17.82
N VAL A 114 -2.45 1.54 16.50
CA VAL A 114 -2.33 2.72 15.62
C VAL A 114 -3.48 3.69 15.85
N GLU A 115 -4.71 3.18 15.93
CA GLU A 115 -5.91 4.01 16.11
C GLU A 115 -6.11 4.52 17.53
N ASN A 116 -5.62 3.82 18.56
CA ASN A 116 -5.94 4.11 19.96
C ASN A 116 -4.75 4.56 20.82
N GLU A 117 -3.51 4.27 20.44
CA GLU A 117 -2.32 4.50 21.30
C GLU A 117 -1.26 5.42 20.67
N PHE A 118 -1.17 5.51 19.35
CA PHE A 118 -0.09 6.22 18.66
C PHE A 118 -0.36 7.74 18.51
N LEU A 119 -0.19 8.52 19.57
CA LEU A 119 -0.54 9.95 19.59
C LEU A 119 0.52 10.86 18.94
N VAL A 120 1.06 10.47 17.78
CA VAL A 120 1.93 11.30 16.91
C VAL A 120 1.10 11.74 15.71
N PRO A 121 1.16 13.02 15.27
CA PRO A 121 0.48 13.47 14.06
C PRO A 121 0.89 12.64 12.86
N MET A 122 -0.09 12.05 12.18
CA MET A 122 0.13 11.16 11.06
C MET A 122 -0.41 11.79 9.79
N PHE A 123 0.40 11.87 8.74
CA PHE A 123 -0.08 12.31 7.43
C PHE A 123 -1.05 11.28 6.86
N GLY A 124 -2.19 11.74 6.35
CA GLY A 124 -3.25 10.86 5.88
C GLY A 124 -4.34 10.63 6.91
N THR A 125 -5.26 9.70 6.62
CA THR A 125 -6.45 9.45 7.45
C THR A 125 -6.31 8.15 8.22
N ARG A 126 -6.15 8.27 9.55
CA ARG A 126 -5.91 7.17 10.49
C ARG A 126 -6.97 6.09 10.44
N SER A 127 -8.24 6.48 10.48
CA SER A 127 -9.39 5.57 10.47
C SER A 127 -9.54 4.78 9.16
N LEU A 128 -9.00 5.29 8.05
CA LEU A 128 -9.04 4.59 6.76
C LEU A 128 -8.03 3.45 6.68
N LEU A 129 -6.96 3.43 7.49
CA LEU A 129 -5.98 2.34 7.48
C LEU A 129 -6.63 0.98 7.83
N ARG A 130 -7.71 0.98 8.61
CA ARG A 130 -8.48 -0.22 8.96
C ARG A 130 -9.22 -0.83 7.78
N THR A 131 -9.52 -0.09 6.71
CA THR A 131 -10.22 -0.67 5.55
C THR A 131 -9.40 -1.75 4.85
N GLU A 132 -8.08 -1.79 5.07
CA GLU A 132 -7.23 -2.86 4.58
C GLU A 132 -7.43 -4.20 5.31
N GLU A 133 -8.03 -4.18 6.50
CA GLU A 133 -8.36 -5.39 7.26
C GLU A 133 -9.64 -6.03 6.72
N ARG A 134 -9.46 -7.00 5.83
CA ARG A 134 -10.51 -7.57 4.98
C ARG A 134 -11.56 -8.39 5.73
N SER A 135 -11.25 -8.86 6.95
CA SER A 135 -12.20 -9.59 7.80
C SER A 135 -13.20 -8.68 8.51
N GLU A 136 -12.97 -7.37 8.49
CA GLU A 136 -13.89 -6.39 9.09
C GLU A 136 -15.08 -6.13 8.18
N GLU A 137 -16.25 -5.90 8.78
CA GLU A 137 -17.48 -5.58 8.04
C GLU A 137 -17.29 -4.35 7.15
N LYS A 138 -16.60 -3.32 7.67
CA LYS A 138 -16.27 -2.11 6.92
C LYS A 138 -14.85 -2.17 6.37
N SER A 139 -14.58 -3.18 5.55
CA SER A 139 -13.35 -3.28 4.75
C SER A 139 -13.43 -2.45 3.47
N TYR A 140 -12.37 -2.47 2.64
CA TYR A 140 -12.43 -1.84 1.33
C TYR A 140 -13.52 -2.45 0.44
N TYR A 141 -13.84 -3.75 0.54
CA TYR A 141 -14.93 -4.34 -0.26
C TYR A 141 -16.27 -3.66 0.05
N TRP A 142 -16.56 -3.46 1.33
CA TRP A 142 -17.74 -2.73 1.77
C TRP A 142 -17.75 -1.31 1.21
N LEU A 143 -16.60 -0.62 1.23
CA LEU A 143 -16.51 0.74 0.70
C LEU A 143 -16.73 0.77 -0.82
N LEU A 144 -16.16 -0.17 -1.57
CA LEU A 144 -16.37 -0.32 -3.01
C LEU A 144 -17.85 -0.58 -3.35
N GLU A 145 -18.50 -1.46 -2.59
CA GLU A 145 -19.94 -1.74 -2.72
C GLU A 145 -20.78 -0.47 -2.46
N LYS A 146 -20.52 0.24 -1.37
CA LYS A 146 -21.23 1.50 -1.05
C LYS A 146 -20.99 2.60 -2.08
N ALA A 147 -19.82 2.61 -2.71
CA ALA A 147 -19.44 3.55 -3.76
C ALA A 147 -19.94 3.13 -5.16
N LYS A 148 -20.51 1.93 -5.30
CA LYS A 148 -20.85 1.31 -6.60
C LYS A 148 -19.63 1.26 -7.55
N LEU A 149 -18.47 1.01 -6.98
CA LEU A 149 -17.23 0.80 -7.72
C LEU A 149 -17.13 -0.66 -8.18
N PRO A 150 -16.58 -0.92 -9.37
CA PRO A 150 -16.49 -2.28 -9.88
C PRO A 150 -15.40 -3.06 -9.16
N TYR A 151 -15.72 -4.26 -8.70
CA TYR A 151 -14.79 -5.24 -8.13
C TYR A 151 -15.18 -6.65 -8.60
N PRO A 152 -14.27 -7.63 -8.57
CA PRO A 152 -14.59 -9.00 -8.95
C PRO A 152 -15.75 -9.56 -8.11
N GLU A 153 -16.73 -10.18 -8.79
CA GLU A 153 -17.87 -10.82 -8.15
C GLU A 153 -17.42 -11.90 -7.17
N GLU A 154 -18.05 -11.94 -5.99
CA GLU A 154 -17.88 -13.02 -5.02
C GLU A 154 -18.67 -14.25 -5.46
N VAL A 155 -18.01 -15.41 -5.44
CA VAL A 155 -18.57 -16.67 -5.95
C VAL A 155 -18.53 -17.71 -4.84
N LYS A 156 -19.62 -18.46 -4.61
CA LYS A 156 -19.56 -19.61 -3.69
C LYS A 156 -18.90 -20.81 -4.36
N PRO A 157 -18.28 -21.73 -3.59
CA PRO A 157 -17.68 -22.93 -4.16
C PRO A 157 -18.61 -23.70 -5.10
N GLU A 158 -19.89 -23.82 -4.75
CA GLU A 158 -20.90 -24.57 -5.51
C GLU A 158 -21.31 -23.88 -6.82
N GLU A 159 -21.02 -22.58 -6.96
CA GLU A 159 -21.37 -21.75 -8.13
C GLU A 159 -20.22 -21.70 -9.15
N ILE A 160 -19.05 -22.28 -8.85
CA ILE A 160 -17.86 -22.20 -9.72
C ILE A 160 -18.14 -22.78 -11.11
N ASP A 161 -18.88 -23.89 -11.20
CA ASP A 161 -19.20 -24.53 -12.48
C ASP A 161 -20.07 -23.65 -13.40
N GLU A 162 -20.77 -22.65 -12.85
CA GLU A 162 -21.61 -21.70 -13.59
C GLU A 162 -20.80 -20.46 -14.04
N VAL A 163 -19.87 -20.00 -13.21
CA VAL A 163 -19.10 -18.75 -13.42
C VAL A 163 -17.79 -19.01 -14.20
N GLY A 164 -17.23 -20.22 -14.12
CA GLY A 164 -15.97 -20.60 -14.74
C GLY A 164 -14.77 -20.34 -13.84
N LEU A 165 -13.73 -19.70 -14.39
CA LEU A 165 -12.45 -19.51 -13.67
C LEU A 165 -12.61 -18.55 -12.49
N VAL A 166 -12.23 -19.01 -11.30
CA VAL A 166 -12.17 -18.24 -10.06
C VAL A 166 -10.75 -18.19 -9.49
N ILE A 167 -10.50 -17.19 -8.65
CA ILE A 167 -9.34 -17.15 -7.76
C ILE A 167 -9.81 -17.27 -6.31
N VAL A 168 -9.16 -18.16 -5.57
CA VAL A 168 -9.39 -18.36 -4.13
C VAL A 168 -8.29 -17.61 -3.38
N LYS A 169 -8.69 -16.70 -2.49
CA LYS A 169 -7.78 -15.83 -1.75
C LYS A 169 -7.89 -16.11 -0.24
N LEU A 170 -6.79 -16.50 0.38
CA LEU A 170 -6.75 -16.85 1.82
C LEU A 170 -5.35 -16.64 2.41
N PRO A 171 -5.17 -16.56 3.74
CA PRO A 171 -3.85 -16.51 4.34
C PRO A 171 -2.98 -17.74 4.02
N HIS A 172 -1.67 -17.55 3.85
CA HIS A 172 -0.74 -18.69 3.80
C HIS A 172 -0.48 -19.21 5.22
N ALA A 173 -0.52 -20.54 5.39
CA ALA A 173 -0.31 -21.22 6.67
C ALA A 173 1.00 -20.86 7.40
N LYS A 174 2.10 -20.67 6.67
CA LYS A 174 3.43 -20.34 7.25
C LYS A 174 3.74 -18.85 7.16
N LYS A 175 3.57 -18.28 5.97
CA LYS A 175 3.81 -16.86 5.69
C LYS A 175 2.53 -16.08 5.95
N ARG A 176 2.08 -15.97 7.20
CA ARG A 176 0.75 -15.41 7.55
C ARG A 176 0.51 -13.97 7.03
N LEU A 177 1.58 -13.21 6.75
CA LEU A 177 1.51 -11.88 6.14
C LEU A 177 1.29 -11.91 4.62
N GLU A 178 1.62 -13.03 3.98
CA GLU A 178 1.40 -13.29 2.56
C GLU A 178 0.07 -14.01 2.36
N ARG A 179 -0.55 -13.79 1.21
CA ARG A 179 -1.75 -14.53 0.81
C ARG A 179 -1.34 -15.81 0.07
N GLY A 180 -2.00 -16.91 0.41
CA GLY A 180 -2.15 -18.04 -0.47
C GLY A 180 -3.15 -17.69 -1.57
N PHE A 181 -2.87 -18.16 -2.77
CA PHE A 181 -3.78 -18.07 -3.90
C PHE A 181 -3.75 -19.39 -4.65
N PHE A 182 -4.90 -19.78 -5.17
CA PHE A 182 -4.98 -20.77 -6.22
C PHE A 182 -6.22 -20.51 -7.07
N THR A 183 -6.21 -21.02 -8.29
CA THR A 183 -7.34 -20.89 -9.22
C THR A 183 -8.09 -22.21 -9.33
N ALA A 184 -9.37 -22.13 -9.68
CA ALA A 184 -10.19 -23.28 -10.01
C ALA A 184 -11.20 -22.90 -11.10
N ALA A 185 -11.53 -23.83 -11.99
CA ALA A 185 -12.54 -23.66 -13.04
C ALA A 185 -13.74 -24.59 -12.87
N SER A 186 -13.80 -25.35 -11.77
CA SER A 186 -14.95 -26.20 -11.37
C SER A 186 -14.94 -26.43 -9.86
N TYR A 187 -16.08 -26.81 -9.28
CA TYR A 187 -16.14 -27.21 -7.87
C TYR A 187 -15.26 -28.43 -7.56
N LYS A 188 -15.15 -29.35 -8.53
CA LYS A 188 -14.27 -30.52 -8.42
C LYS A 188 -12.80 -30.11 -8.29
N GLU A 189 -12.33 -29.25 -9.20
CA GLU A 189 -10.95 -28.75 -9.17
C GLU A 189 -10.66 -27.98 -7.88
N PHE A 190 -11.61 -27.16 -7.42
CA PHE A 190 -11.52 -26.46 -6.14
C PHE A 190 -11.26 -27.43 -4.98
N LYS A 191 -12.03 -28.52 -4.87
CA LYS A 191 -11.83 -29.54 -3.82
C LYS A 191 -10.48 -30.22 -3.93
N GLU A 192 -10.11 -30.67 -5.13
CA GLU A 192 -8.86 -31.41 -5.36
C GLU A 192 -7.64 -30.55 -5.02
N LYS A 193 -7.61 -29.29 -5.48
CA LYS A 193 -6.52 -28.34 -5.17
C LYS A 193 -6.50 -27.97 -3.68
N SER A 194 -7.65 -27.74 -3.06
CA SER A 194 -7.74 -27.43 -1.64
C SER A 194 -7.13 -28.52 -0.77
N GLU A 195 -7.54 -29.78 -0.96
CA GLU A 195 -7.01 -30.92 -0.19
C GLU A 195 -5.51 -31.13 -0.43
N LYS A 196 -5.04 -30.92 -1.67
CA LYS A 196 -3.62 -30.93 -2.01
C LYS A 196 -2.84 -29.84 -1.25
N LEU A 197 -3.30 -28.60 -1.28
CA LEU A 197 -2.62 -27.47 -0.63
C LEU A 197 -2.63 -27.58 0.91
N ILE A 198 -3.69 -28.17 1.48
CA ILE A 198 -3.74 -28.52 2.92
C ILE A 198 -2.69 -29.58 3.25
N ARG A 199 -2.60 -30.66 2.45
CA ARG A 199 -1.60 -31.72 2.66
C ARG A 199 -0.16 -31.19 2.57
N LEU A 200 0.10 -30.25 1.65
CA LEU A 200 1.40 -29.60 1.49
C LEU A 200 1.69 -28.55 2.59
N GLY A 201 0.72 -28.25 3.46
CA GLY A 201 0.86 -27.24 4.51
C GLY A 201 1.00 -25.81 3.96
N VAL A 202 0.43 -25.54 2.79
CA VAL A 202 0.38 -24.21 2.18
C VAL A 202 -0.78 -23.41 2.76
N ILE A 203 -1.94 -24.04 2.91
CA ILE A 203 -3.15 -23.46 3.49
C ILE A 203 -3.67 -24.31 4.66
N THR A 204 -4.59 -23.76 5.46
CA THR A 204 -5.27 -24.49 6.54
C THR A 204 -6.76 -24.67 6.21
N ARG A 205 -7.42 -25.66 6.83
CA ARG A 205 -8.88 -25.84 6.68
C ARG A 205 -9.66 -24.63 7.21
N GLU A 206 -9.22 -24.07 8.34
CA GLU A 206 -9.85 -22.89 8.95
C GLU A 206 -9.76 -21.66 8.04
N ASP A 207 -8.59 -21.41 7.45
CA ASP A 207 -8.41 -20.29 6.52
C ASP A 207 -9.20 -20.51 5.21
N LEU A 208 -9.40 -21.76 4.79
CA LEU A 208 -10.19 -22.11 3.60
C LEU A 208 -11.69 -21.86 3.80
N GLU A 209 -12.24 -22.15 4.98
CA GLU A 209 -13.64 -21.87 5.32
C GLU A 209 -13.96 -20.37 5.29
N LYS A 210 -12.94 -19.54 5.54
CA LYS A 210 -13.02 -18.06 5.51
C LYS A 210 -12.47 -17.47 4.20
N ALA A 211 -12.16 -18.31 3.21
CA ALA A 211 -11.54 -17.86 1.97
C ALA A 211 -12.49 -17.00 1.15
N ARG A 212 -11.93 -15.96 0.53
CA ARG A 212 -12.65 -15.14 -0.44
C ARG A 212 -12.47 -15.74 -1.82
N ILE A 213 -13.55 -16.19 -2.44
CA ILE A 213 -13.54 -16.73 -3.80
C ILE A 213 -14.16 -15.68 -4.72
N GLU A 214 -13.44 -15.36 -5.79
CA GLU A 214 -13.83 -14.32 -6.72
C GLU A 214 -13.69 -14.79 -8.15
N ARG A 215 -14.57 -14.29 -9.03
CA ARG A 215 -14.41 -14.45 -10.47
C ARG A 215 -13.03 -13.97 -10.91
N TYR A 216 -12.30 -14.80 -11.65
CA TYR A 216 -11.00 -14.44 -12.19
C TYR A 216 -11.18 -13.49 -13.38
N ILE A 217 -10.60 -12.30 -13.29
CA ILE A 217 -10.60 -11.35 -14.41
C ILE A 217 -9.38 -11.62 -15.29
N ILE A 218 -9.62 -12.07 -16.53
CA ILE A 218 -8.55 -12.36 -17.49
C ILE A 218 -8.18 -11.07 -18.22
N GLY A 219 -7.03 -10.50 -17.87
CA GLY A 219 -6.43 -9.37 -18.58
C GLY A 219 -5.30 -8.72 -17.79
N PRO A 220 -4.75 -7.59 -18.29
CA PRO A 220 -3.64 -6.91 -17.62
C PRO A 220 -4.06 -6.32 -16.28
N VAL A 221 -3.09 -6.23 -15.38
CA VAL A 221 -3.22 -5.61 -14.06
C VAL A 221 -2.57 -4.23 -14.07
N PHE A 222 -3.28 -3.24 -13.53
CA PHE A 222 -2.78 -1.88 -13.33
C PHE A 222 -3.08 -1.41 -11.92
N ASN A 223 -2.04 -0.94 -11.24
CA ASN A 223 -2.14 -0.25 -9.96
C ASN A 223 -2.09 1.25 -10.23
N PHE A 224 -3.20 1.95 -10.02
CA PHE A 224 -3.28 3.39 -10.21
C PHE A 224 -2.88 4.10 -8.92
N ASP A 225 -1.73 4.76 -8.93
CA ASP A 225 -1.20 5.51 -7.79
C ASP A 225 -1.75 6.93 -7.83
N PHE A 226 -2.78 7.18 -7.01
CA PHE A 226 -3.44 8.46 -6.88
C PHE A 226 -2.94 9.23 -5.66
N PHE A 227 -3.20 10.53 -5.68
CA PHE A 227 -3.05 11.43 -4.55
C PHE A 227 -4.26 12.36 -4.47
N TYR A 228 -4.88 12.47 -3.29
CA TYR A 228 -5.90 13.48 -3.03
C TYR A 228 -5.32 14.61 -2.18
N SER A 229 -5.35 15.83 -2.71
CA SER A 229 -4.91 17.06 -2.05
C SER A 229 -6.08 17.65 -1.27
N PRO A 230 -6.12 17.63 0.07
CA PRO A 230 -7.13 18.36 0.83
C PRO A 230 -6.93 19.88 0.79
N ILE A 231 -5.77 20.37 0.33
CA ILE A 231 -5.49 21.79 0.15
C ILE A 231 -6.20 22.30 -1.12
N ASP A 232 -6.06 21.56 -2.23
CA ASP A 232 -6.66 21.94 -3.52
C ASP A 232 -8.05 21.35 -3.73
N GLU A 233 -8.44 20.36 -2.91
CA GLU A 233 -9.64 19.53 -3.07
C GLU A 233 -9.66 18.76 -4.41
N GLU A 234 -8.47 18.38 -4.90
CA GLU A 234 -8.27 17.74 -6.21
C GLU A 234 -7.64 16.35 -6.13
N ILE A 235 -7.89 15.53 -7.16
CA ILE A 235 -7.29 14.22 -7.37
C ILE A 235 -6.21 14.30 -8.44
N GLU A 236 -5.06 13.72 -8.14
CA GLU A 236 -3.95 13.57 -9.07
C GLU A 236 -3.69 12.09 -9.32
N LEU A 237 -3.68 11.66 -10.59
CA LEU A 237 -3.03 10.40 -10.95
C LEU A 237 -1.53 10.69 -11.01
N LEU A 238 -0.75 10.10 -10.11
CA LEU A 238 0.71 10.24 -10.13
C LEU A 238 1.30 9.28 -11.16
N GLY A 239 1.01 7.99 -11.06
CA GLY A 239 1.62 6.96 -11.89
C GLY A 239 0.84 5.66 -11.92
N ILE A 240 1.39 4.70 -12.66
CA ILE A 240 0.80 3.38 -12.82
C ILE A 240 1.90 2.34 -12.74
N ASP A 241 1.78 1.41 -11.79
CA ASP A 241 2.67 0.26 -11.66
C ASP A 241 1.92 -1.06 -11.88
N TRP A 242 2.70 -2.13 -12.02
CA TRP A 242 2.22 -3.50 -11.88
C TRP A 242 3.27 -4.33 -11.13
N ARG A 243 2.83 -5.45 -10.55
CA ARG A 243 3.62 -6.26 -9.63
C ARG A 243 4.43 -7.32 -10.35
N PHE A 244 5.65 -7.56 -9.88
CA PHE A 244 6.37 -8.80 -10.09
C PHE A 244 6.10 -9.75 -8.93
N GLU A 245 5.64 -10.96 -9.25
CA GLU A 245 5.14 -11.94 -8.31
C GLU A 245 5.92 -13.26 -8.43
N THR A 246 6.50 -13.69 -7.31
CA THR A 246 7.22 -14.97 -7.20
C THR A 246 6.35 -15.99 -6.46
N SER A 247 6.17 -17.20 -6.99
CA SER A 247 6.82 -17.82 -8.15
C SER A 247 6.08 -17.66 -9.49
N LEU A 248 4.92 -17.00 -9.54
CA LEU A 248 4.08 -16.87 -10.74
C LEU A 248 4.85 -16.44 -12.01
N ASP A 249 5.61 -15.34 -11.94
CA ASP A 249 6.35 -14.81 -13.09
C ASP A 249 7.50 -15.73 -13.54
N GLY A 250 7.92 -16.66 -12.69
CA GLY A 250 8.83 -17.75 -13.05
C GLY A 250 8.11 -18.87 -13.80
N HIS A 251 6.90 -19.23 -13.37
CA HIS A 251 6.11 -20.30 -13.99
C HIS A 251 5.74 -19.96 -15.43
N VAL A 252 5.27 -18.73 -15.67
CA VAL A 252 4.84 -18.29 -17.00
C VAL A 252 5.98 -18.21 -18.03
N ARG A 253 7.24 -18.31 -17.60
CA ARG A 253 8.42 -18.37 -18.47
C ARG A 253 8.79 -19.80 -18.91
N LEU A 254 8.23 -20.82 -18.27
CA LEU A 254 8.45 -22.21 -18.66
C LEU A 254 7.55 -22.58 -19.84
N PRO A 255 8.03 -23.39 -20.81
CA PRO A 255 7.15 -23.98 -21.82
C PRO A 255 6.02 -24.79 -21.16
N ALA A 256 4.83 -24.78 -21.76
CA ALA A 256 3.64 -25.45 -21.19
C ALA A 256 3.90 -26.94 -20.87
N ALA A 257 4.63 -27.65 -21.73
CA ALA A 257 4.99 -29.07 -21.49
C ALA A 257 5.81 -29.27 -20.20
N GLN A 258 6.68 -28.31 -19.84
CA GLN A 258 7.44 -28.37 -18.59
C GLN A 258 6.56 -28.01 -17.39
N GLN A 259 5.65 -27.04 -17.53
CA GLN A 259 4.72 -26.68 -16.45
C GLN A 259 3.86 -27.89 -16.03
N LEU A 260 3.38 -28.67 -16.99
CA LEU A 260 2.56 -29.87 -16.76
C LEU A 260 3.32 -31.03 -16.07
N THR A 261 4.65 -31.00 -16.06
CA THR A 261 5.49 -32.05 -15.46
C THR A 261 6.20 -31.60 -14.18
N LEU A 262 5.86 -30.41 -13.66
CA LEU A 262 6.39 -29.94 -12.37
C LEU A 262 5.97 -30.89 -11.25
N PRO A 263 6.86 -31.15 -10.28
CA PRO A 263 6.50 -31.93 -9.11
C PRO A 263 5.43 -31.18 -8.31
N GLU A 264 4.63 -31.94 -7.55
CA GLU A 264 3.43 -31.43 -6.90
C GLU A 264 3.64 -30.17 -6.04
N TRP A 265 4.76 -30.10 -5.32
CA TRP A 265 5.14 -29.00 -4.43
C TRP A 265 5.63 -27.74 -5.17
N GLN A 266 5.83 -27.81 -6.49
CA GLN A 266 6.14 -26.68 -7.37
C GLN A 266 5.02 -26.40 -8.38
N PHE A 267 3.94 -27.18 -8.38
CA PHE A 267 2.96 -27.10 -9.47
C PHE A 267 2.09 -25.85 -9.38
N GLU A 268 1.69 -25.46 -8.17
CA GLU A 268 0.89 -24.25 -7.96
C GLU A 268 1.82 -23.05 -7.72
N PRO A 269 1.68 -21.96 -8.50
CA PRO A 269 2.49 -20.75 -8.30
C PRO A 269 2.07 -20.00 -7.03
N GLU A 270 3.03 -19.30 -6.42
CA GLU A 270 2.76 -18.28 -5.41
C GLU A 270 2.69 -16.88 -6.06
N TYR A 271 1.98 -15.96 -5.41
CA TYR A 271 1.81 -14.57 -5.86
C TYR A 271 2.51 -13.60 -4.90
N THR A 272 3.61 -14.04 -4.27
CA THR A 272 4.35 -13.19 -3.33
C THR A 272 4.99 -12.05 -4.09
N VAL A 273 4.67 -10.79 -3.74
CA VAL A 273 5.24 -9.63 -4.43
C VAL A 273 6.73 -9.53 -4.14
N CYS A 274 7.56 -9.49 -5.18
CA CYS A 274 9.01 -9.34 -5.08
C CYS A 274 9.57 -8.09 -5.76
N GLY A 275 8.74 -7.39 -6.54
CA GLY A 275 9.14 -6.16 -7.22
C GLY A 275 7.97 -5.50 -7.93
N HIS A 276 8.25 -4.41 -8.64
CA HIS A 276 7.28 -3.65 -9.41
C HIS A 276 7.89 -3.16 -10.72
N ALA A 277 7.04 -2.92 -11.71
CA ALA A 277 7.41 -2.28 -12.97
C ALA A 277 6.46 -1.13 -13.30
N SER A 278 7.00 -0.11 -13.95
CA SER A 278 6.22 1.02 -14.44
C SER A 278 5.39 0.62 -15.66
N SER A 279 4.21 1.21 -15.80
CA SER A 279 3.35 1.05 -16.96
C SER A 279 2.68 2.37 -17.36
N THR A 280 2.07 2.38 -18.54
CA THR A 280 1.20 3.47 -18.98
C THR A 280 -0.14 2.88 -19.37
N LEU A 281 -1.19 3.69 -19.26
CA LEU A 281 -2.52 3.32 -19.74
C LEU A 281 -2.74 3.89 -21.13
N ARG A 282 -3.55 3.21 -21.94
CA ARG A 282 -4.13 3.82 -23.14
C ARG A 282 -4.89 5.09 -22.71
N GLU A 283 -4.51 6.22 -23.28
CA GLU A 283 -4.98 7.54 -22.83
C GLU A 283 -6.51 7.69 -22.81
N SER A 284 -7.20 7.11 -23.79
CA SER A 284 -8.68 7.10 -23.87
C SER A 284 -9.38 6.32 -22.74
N LEU A 285 -8.64 5.72 -21.81
CA LEU A 285 -9.16 5.04 -20.62
C LEU A 285 -8.98 5.86 -19.34
N LEU A 286 -8.26 6.98 -19.38
CA LEU A 286 -7.96 7.78 -18.19
C LEU A 286 -9.21 8.37 -17.55
N GLU A 287 -10.19 8.83 -18.34
CA GLU A 287 -11.46 9.35 -17.80
C GLU A 287 -12.17 8.34 -16.89
N LYS A 288 -12.25 7.06 -17.32
CA LYS A 288 -12.81 5.98 -16.50
C LYS A 288 -12.05 5.77 -15.19
N VAL A 289 -10.74 5.99 -15.21
CA VAL A 289 -9.84 5.83 -14.06
C VAL A 289 -10.02 6.98 -13.07
N PHE A 290 -10.15 8.22 -13.55
CA PHE A 290 -10.51 9.38 -12.73
C PHE A 290 -11.91 9.24 -12.12
N ASP A 291 -12.92 8.79 -12.89
CA ASP A 291 -14.28 8.53 -12.39
C ASP A 291 -14.28 7.55 -11.21
N MET A 292 -13.45 6.50 -11.26
CA MET A 292 -13.30 5.55 -10.16
C MET A 292 -12.67 6.21 -8.92
N ALA A 293 -11.64 7.04 -9.12
CA ALA A 293 -10.97 7.73 -8.03
C ALA A 293 -11.90 8.75 -7.35
N GLU A 294 -12.64 9.55 -8.11
CA GLU A 294 -13.62 10.51 -7.58
C GLU A 294 -14.69 9.84 -6.73
N LYS A 295 -15.29 8.75 -7.24
CA LYS A 295 -16.26 7.95 -6.49
C LYS A 295 -15.66 7.39 -5.19
N TYR A 296 -14.41 6.94 -5.24
CA TYR A 296 -13.72 6.44 -4.06
C TYR A 296 -13.51 7.56 -3.03
N VAL A 297 -13.00 8.71 -3.45
CA VAL A 297 -12.79 9.89 -2.59
C VAL A 297 -14.11 10.31 -1.94
N GLU A 298 -15.19 10.47 -2.71
CA GLU A 298 -16.49 10.85 -2.17
C GLU A 298 -17.06 9.82 -1.18
N ALA A 299 -16.88 8.53 -1.46
CA ALA A 299 -17.26 7.47 -0.52
C ALA A 299 -16.46 7.54 0.79
N THR A 300 -15.14 7.79 0.71
CA THR A 300 -14.32 7.94 1.91
C THR A 300 -14.75 9.15 2.74
N LYS A 301 -15.03 10.31 2.12
CA LYS A 301 -15.52 11.51 2.84
C LYS A 301 -16.81 11.22 3.59
N LYS A 302 -17.72 10.45 2.97
CA LYS A 302 -19.02 10.10 3.55
C LYS A 302 -18.92 9.09 4.70
N TYR A 303 -18.14 8.01 4.52
CA TYR A 303 -18.15 6.86 5.43
C TYR A 303 -16.97 6.85 6.42
N TYR A 304 -15.89 7.58 6.12
CA TYR A 304 -14.70 7.73 6.94
C TYR A 304 -14.21 9.19 6.98
N PRO A 305 -14.96 10.12 7.60
CA PRO A 305 -14.52 11.51 7.73
C PRO A 305 -13.11 11.61 8.34
N PRO A 306 -12.24 12.51 7.83
CA PRO A 306 -12.51 13.56 6.83
C PRO A 306 -12.53 13.09 5.37
N GLY A 307 -12.34 11.81 5.09
CA GLY A 307 -12.09 11.24 3.77
C GLY A 307 -10.63 10.84 3.59
N ILE A 308 -10.27 10.34 2.41
CA ILE A 308 -8.88 10.02 2.09
C ILE A 308 -8.06 11.31 2.06
N ILE A 309 -6.84 11.27 2.60
CA ILE A 309 -5.88 12.37 2.58
C ILE A 309 -4.58 11.82 1.99
N GLY A 310 -4.09 12.46 0.93
CA GLY A 310 -2.85 12.09 0.27
C GLY A 310 -2.96 10.81 -0.56
N PRO A 311 -1.94 9.92 -0.53
CA PRO A 311 -1.80 8.85 -1.49
C PRO A 311 -2.78 7.72 -1.26
N PHE A 312 -3.32 7.16 -2.34
CA PHE A 312 -4.03 5.88 -2.33
C PHE A 312 -3.82 5.15 -3.67
N THR A 313 -3.89 3.82 -3.64
CA THR A 313 -3.74 3.00 -4.85
C THR A 313 -4.99 2.17 -5.09
N LEU A 314 -5.56 2.29 -6.29
CA LEU A 314 -6.61 1.39 -6.78
C LEU A 314 -5.95 0.31 -7.63
N GLN A 315 -5.97 -0.94 -7.16
CA GLN A 315 -5.35 -2.06 -7.88
C GLN A 315 -6.41 -2.78 -8.70
N THR A 316 -6.21 -2.85 -10.00
CA THR A 316 -7.25 -3.24 -10.95
C THR A 316 -6.80 -4.32 -11.91
N ALA A 317 -7.75 -5.13 -12.35
CA ALA A 317 -7.64 -5.95 -13.56
C ALA A 317 -8.56 -5.39 -14.63
N VAL A 318 -8.15 -5.47 -15.90
CA VAL A 318 -8.92 -4.93 -17.04
C VAL A 318 -9.31 -6.08 -17.96
N ASP A 319 -10.61 -6.29 -18.19
CA ASP A 319 -11.09 -7.35 -19.07
C ASP A 319 -10.93 -7.02 -20.57
N LYS A 320 -11.29 -7.99 -21.42
CA LYS A 320 -11.24 -7.85 -22.89
C LYS A 320 -12.09 -6.70 -23.45
N ASP A 321 -13.09 -6.24 -22.70
CA ASP A 321 -14.03 -5.18 -23.10
C ASP A 321 -13.64 -3.83 -22.47
N LEU A 322 -12.45 -3.75 -21.86
CA LEU A 322 -11.90 -2.56 -21.21
C LEU A 322 -12.75 -2.10 -20.01
N ASN A 323 -13.35 -3.05 -19.28
CA ASN A 323 -13.93 -2.81 -17.97
C ASN A 323 -12.89 -3.03 -16.88
N PHE A 324 -12.86 -2.13 -15.90
CA PHE A 324 -11.96 -2.16 -14.76
C PHE A 324 -12.63 -2.89 -13.59
N TYR A 325 -11.86 -3.69 -12.86
CA TYR A 325 -12.30 -4.35 -11.63
C TYR A 325 -11.24 -4.15 -10.55
N ILE A 326 -11.60 -3.44 -9.48
CA ILE A 326 -10.73 -3.17 -8.34
C ILE A 326 -10.66 -4.43 -7.48
N TYR A 327 -9.51 -5.11 -7.45
CA TYR A 327 -9.33 -6.33 -6.67
C TYR A 327 -8.67 -6.09 -5.30
N ASP A 328 -8.09 -4.91 -5.08
CA ASP A 328 -7.45 -4.50 -3.84
C ASP A 328 -7.30 -2.96 -3.77
N VAL A 329 -7.26 -2.41 -2.56
CA VAL A 329 -7.12 -0.95 -2.33
C VAL A 329 -6.09 -0.70 -1.24
N ALA A 330 -5.19 0.25 -1.48
CA ALA A 330 -4.31 0.80 -0.45
C ALA A 330 -4.72 2.24 -0.12
N PRO A 331 -5.25 2.56 1.07
CA PRO A 331 -5.64 3.91 1.48
C PRO A 331 -4.45 4.74 2.00
N ARG A 332 -3.27 4.47 1.46
CA ARG A 332 -1.96 5.03 1.81
C ARG A 332 -1.00 4.75 0.64
N THR A 333 0.27 5.11 0.75
CA THR A 333 1.28 4.77 -0.28
C THR A 333 1.25 3.28 -0.63
N GLY A 334 1.06 2.92 -1.90
CA GLY A 334 1.22 1.56 -2.41
C GLY A 334 2.67 1.08 -2.34
N GLY A 335 2.89 -0.24 -2.43
CA GLY A 335 4.25 -0.80 -2.50
C GLY A 335 4.93 -0.49 -3.84
N GLY A 336 4.11 -0.29 -4.89
CA GLY A 336 4.57 -0.07 -6.25
C GLY A 336 5.11 1.32 -6.53
N THR A 337 4.76 2.32 -5.72
CA THR A 337 5.28 3.69 -5.84
C THR A 337 6.81 3.74 -5.80
N ASN A 338 7.47 2.75 -5.18
CA ASN A 338 8.92 2.63 -5.12
C ASN A 338 9.60 2.56 -6.50
N ILE A 339 8.93 2.06 -7.55
CA ILE A 339 9.50 2.05 -8.92
C ILE A 339 9.75 3.46 -9.46
N HIS A 340 9.09 4.45 -8.86
CA HIS A 340 9.12 5.85 -9.23
C HIS A 340 10.02 6.70 -8.33
N MET A 341 10.75 6.12 -7.37
CA MET A 341 11.60 6.87 -6.44
C MET A 341 12.64 7.73 -7.18
N ALA A 342 13.41 7.15 -8.12
CA ALA A 342 14.50 7.87 -8.80
C ALA A 342 14.05 8.72 -10.00
N MET A 343 12.96 8.33 -10.68
CA MET A 343 12.53 8.98 -11.93
C MET A 343 11.26 9.83 -11.76
N GLY A 344 10.58 9.71 -10.62
CA GLY A 344 9.22 10.18 -10.44
C GLY A 344 8.18 9.34 -11.19
N HIS A 345 6.91 9.64 -10.95
CA HIS A 345 5.81 9.04 -11.68
C HIS A 345 5.54 9.83 -12.98
N PRO A 346 5.24 9.19 -14.13
CA PRO A 346 5.14 9.89 -15.42
C PRO A 346 4.05 10.97 -15.48
N TYR A 347 2.87 10.73 -14.89
CA TYR A 347 1.79 11.71 -14.87
C TYR A 347 2.08 12.82 -13.85
N GLY A 348 2.52 12.46 -12.64
CA GLY A 348 2.98 13.41 -11.62
C GLY A 348 4.10 14.32 -12.10
N ASN A 349 5.07 13.78 -12.84
CA ASN A 349 6.14 14.56 -13.47
C ASN A 349 5.60 15.59 -14.44
N SER A 350 4.59 15.20 -15.22
CA SER A 350 3.97 16.06 -16.23
C SER A 350 3.13 17.17 -15.60
N LEU A 351 2.39 16.86 -14.53
CA LEU A 351 1.59 17.82 -13.76
C LEU A 351 2.48 18.86 -13.06
N TRP A 352 3.48 18.40 -12.32
CA TRP A 352 4.33 19.26 -11.49
C TRP A 352 5.59 19.80 -12.20
N ARG A 353 5.81 19.38 -13.45
CA ARG A 353 6.98 19.75 -14.29
C ARG A 353 8.34 19.49 -13.61
N LYS A 354 8.41 18.46 -12.76
CA LYS A 354 9.63 17.99 -12.07
C LYS A 354 9.48 16.51 -11.68
N PRO A 355 10.57 15.74 -11.46
CA PRO A 355 10.47 14.39 -10.91
C PRO A 355 9.62 14.38 -9.65
N MET A 356 8.54 13.61 -9.64
CA MET A 356 7.54 13.58 -8.58
C MET A 356 7.23 12.14 -8.23
N SER A 357 7.93 11.61 -7.22
CA SER A 357 7.56 10.34 -6.60
C SER A 357 6.38 10.53 -5.65
N THR A 358 5.73 9.44 -5.20
CA THR A 358 4.69 9.54 -4.18
C THR A 358 5.25 10.09 -2.87
N GLY A 359 6.44 9.64 -2.44
CA GLY A 359 7.12 10.17 -1.26
C GLY A 359 7.37 11.69 -1.35
N ARG A 360 7.80 12.17 -2.53
CA ARG A 360 7.99 13.61 -2.77
C ARG A 360 6.68 14.36 -2.76
N ARG A 361 5.60 13.82 -3.34
CA ARG A 361 4.29 14.46 -3.37
C ARG A 361 3.70 14.64 -1.97
N ILE A 362 3.90 13.65 -1.08
CA ILE A 362 3.54 13.76 0.35
C ILE A 362 4.32 14.90 1.01
N ALA A 363 5.64 14.94 0.83
CA ALA A 363 6.47 15.97 1.43
C ALA A 363 6.11 17.38 0.91
N LEU A 364 5.82 17.50 -0.39
CA LEU A 364 5.35 18.74 -1.00
C LEU A 364 4.01 19.19 -0.38
N GLU A 365 3.08 18.25 -0.15
CA GLU A 365 1.80 18.58 0.49
C GLU A 365 1.98 19.11 1.91
N ILE A 366 2.84 18.45 2.71
CA ILE A 366 3.16 18.90 4.07
C ILE A 366 3.81 20.28 4.04
N LYS A 367 4.74 20.52 3.11
CA LYS A 367 5.38 21.82 2.93
C LYS A 367 4.39 22.92 2.60
N ARG A 368 3.50 22.67 1.64
CA ARG A 368 2.42 23.61 1.28
C ARG A 368 1.48 23.86 2.46
N ALA A 369 1.11 22.81 3.20
CA ALA A 369 0.27 22.95 4.38
C ALA A 369 0.93 23.80 5.48
N ILE A 370 2.26 23.72 5.65
CA ILE A 370 3.00 24.61 6.55
C ILE A 370 2.99 26.04 6.02
N GLU A 371 3.30 26.25 4.74
CA GLU A 371 3.38 27.58 4.11
C GLU A 371 2.03 28.32 4.08
N LEU A 372 0.93 27.58 3.99
CA LEU A 372 -0.44 28.10 3.97
C LEU A 372 -1.11 28.14 5.35
N ASP A 373 -0.43 27.69 6.39
CA ASP A 373 -0.98 27.55 7.75
C ASP A 373 -2.21 26.61 7.83
N GLU A 374 -2.20 25.51 7.07
CA GLU A 374 -3.30 24.53 6.96
C GLU A 374 -2.86 23.09 7.31
N LEU A 375 -1.82 22.93 8.14
CA LEU A 375 -1.23 21.63 8.49
C LEU A 375 -2.25 20.65 9.12
N GLU A 376 -3.27 21.18 9.80
CA GLU A 376 -4.38 20.43 10.37
C GLU A 376 -5.26 19.73 9.32
N LYS A 377 -5.23 20.15 8.05
CA LYS A 377 -6.00 19.51 6.97
C LYS A 377 -5.38 18.19 6.51
N VAL A 378 -4.08 17.99 6.74
CA VAL A 378 -3.33 16.86 6.17
C VAL A 378 -2.93 15.80 7.19
N VAL A 379 -3.19 16.03 8.49
CA VAL A 379 -2.84 15.09 9.56
C VAL A 379 -4.03 14.60 10.38
N THR A 380 -3.93 13.37 10.90
CA THR A 380 -4.88 12.73 11.82
C THR A 380 -4.20 11.85 12.87
#